data_AF-A0A420FJA0-F1
#
_entry.id   AF-A0A420FJA0-F1
#
_cell.length_a   1.000
_cell.length_b   1.000
_cell.length_c   1.000
_cell.angle_alpha   90.00
_cell.angle_beta   90.00
_cell.angle_gamma   90.00
#
_symmetry.space_group_name_H-M   'P 1'
#
loop_
_entity.id
_entity.type
_entity.pdbx_description
1 polymer ?
#
loop_
_entity_poly.entity_id
_entity_poly.type
_entity_poly.pdbx_seq_one_letter_code
_entity_poly.pdbx_strand_id
1 'polypeptide(L)'
;MDDQTLDRIDQLSEEGNIQCDEGNYQAAIRVWTEALDLVPSPQHVHAESLWLEASIGDAFFLLDDFDNALSHFEKAKQNIIENAYENPFIMLRLGQCYLEDNNSESAQEYLLRAYMMEGRDIFEDESPKYLKFLDDNIDLD
;
A
#
# COMPACT_ATOMS: atom_id res chain seq x y z
N MET A 1 -4.42 22.99 -1.28
CA MET A 1 -3.73 22.82 -2.56
C MET A 1 -4.51 23.62 -3.61
N ASP A 2 -3.87 24.18 -4.63
CA ASP A 2 -4.62 24.83 -5.71
C ASP A 2 -5.07 23.82 -6.78
N ASP A 3 -6.08 24.20 -7.56
CA ASP A 3 -6.69 23.32 -8.57
C ASP A 3 -5.67 22.86 -9.62
N GLN A 4 -4.70 23.71 -9.99
CA GLN A 4 -3.67 23.36 -10.98
C GLN A 4 -2.75 22.24 -10.49
N THR A 5 -2.41 22.27 -9.20
CA THR A 5 -1.59 21.24 -8.57
C THR A 5 -2.37 19.93 -8.47
N LEU A 6 -3.66 19.98 -8.09
CA LEU A 6 -4.52 18.81 -8.03
C LEU A 6 -4.70 18.16 -9.41
N ASP A 7 -5.01 18.95 -10.44
CA ASP A 7 -5.13 18.46 -11.82
C ASP A 7 -3.83 17.78 -12.30
N ARG A 8 -2.67 18.30 -11.89
CA ARG A 8 -1.37 17.72 -12.24
C ARG A 8 -1.11 16.41 -11.50
N ILE A 9 -1.45 16.34 -10.22
CA ILE A 9 -1.38 15.11 -9.43
C ILE A 9 -2.26 14.04 -10.06
N ASP A 10 -3.51 14.36 -10.41
CA ASP A 10 -4.44 13.41 -11.03
C ASP A 10 -3.89 12.87 -12.36
N GLN A 11 -3.35 13.76 -13.22
CA GLN A 11 -2.75 13.35 -14.49
C GLN A 11 -1.56 12.40 -14.30
N LEU A 12 -0.66 12.72 -13.37
CA LEU A 12 0.49 11.86 -13.07
C LEU A 12 0.03 10.53 -12.47
N SER A 13 -0.98 10.56 -11.61
CA SER A 13 -1.52 9.36 -10.97
C SER A 13 -2.09 8.38 -11.99
N GLU A 14 -2.84 8.89 -12.97
CA GLU A 14 -3.37 8.10 -14.07
C GLU A 14 -2.26 7.54 -14.97
N GLU A 15 -1.24 8.33 -15.31
CA GLU A 15 -0.08 7.83 -16.06
C GLU A 15 0.65 6.73 -15.29
N GLY A 16 0.82 6.87 -13.98
CA GLY A 16 1.42 5.83 -13.14
C GLY A 16 0.58 4.55 -13.13
N ASN A 17 -0.76 4.66 -13.06
CA ASN A 17 -1.68 3.53 -13.17
C ASN A 17 -1.51 2.79 -14.50
N ILE A 18 -1.48 3.52 -15.61
CA ILE A 18 -1.26 2.94 -16.95
C ILE A 18 0.08 2.18 -17.01
N GLN A 19 1.16 2.77 -16.49
CA GLN A 19 2.46 2.10 -16.43
C GLN A 19 2.41 0.83 -15.56
N CYS A 20 1.70 0.87 -14.43
CA CYS A 20 1.55 -0.28 -13.54
C CYS A 20 0.78 -1.43 -14.21
N ASP A 21 -0.33 -1.12 -14.88
CA ASP A 21 -1.15 -2.08 -15.61
C ASP A 21 -0.37 -2.76 -16.76
N GLU A 22 0.58 -2.06 -17.36
CA GLU A 22 1.51 -2.59 -18.36
C GLU A 22 2.67 -3.40 -17.76
N GLY A 23 2.77 -3.50 -16.42
CA GLY A 23 3.86 -4.16 -15.70
C GLY A 23 5.15 -3.32 -15.60
N ASN A 24 5.10 -2.04 -15.99
CA ASN A 24 6.25 -1.13 -15.95
C ASN A 24 6.39 -0.49 -14.56
N TYR A 25 6.50 -1.29 -13.50
CA TYR A 25 6.46 -0.83 -12.10
C TYR A 25 7.49 0.26 -11.77
N GLN A 26 8.71 0.16 -12.29
CA GLN A 26 9.72 1.21 -12.09
C GLN A 26 9.34 2.55 -12.74
N ALA A 27 8.59 2.53 -13.85
CA ALA A 27 8.07 3.74 -14.46
C ALA A 27 6.90 4.30 -13.64
N ALA A 28 5.98 3.44 -13.20
CA ALA A 28 4.87 3.81 -12.32
C ALA A 28 5.37 4.50 -11.04
N ILE A 29 6.36 3.90 -10.35
CA ILE A 29 6.98 4.47 -9.15
C ILE A 29 7.53 5.87 -9.42
N ARG A 30 8.25 6.08 -10.53
CA ARG A 30 8.80 7.42 -10.86
C ARG A 30 7.70 8.45 -11.04
N VAL A 31 6.63 8.09 -11.75
CA VAL A 31 5.53 9.02 -12.05
C VAL A 31 4.72 9.35 -10.80
N TRP A 32 4.38 8.34 -9.98
CA TRP A 32 3.70 8.58 -8.71
C TRP A 32 4.57 9.34 -7.70
N THR A 33 5.89 9.13 -7.71
CA THR A 33 6.81 9.94 -6.88
C THR A 33 6.80 11.40 -7.31
N GLU A 34 6.77 11.68 -8.62
CA GLU A 34 6.59 13.07 -9.11
C GLU A 34 5.28 13.67 -8.62
N ALA A 35 4.18 12.89 -8.61
CA ALA A 35 2.90 13.35 -8.07
C ALA A 35 2.98 13.61 -6.55
N LEU A 36 3.62 12.72 -5.80
CA LEU A 36 3.77 12.85 -4.34
C LEU A 36 4.64 14.06 -3.96
N ASP A 37 5.67 14.37 -4.74
CA ASP A 37 6.52 15.54 -4.57
C ASP A 37 5.77 16.88 -4.74
N LEU A 38 4.63 16.87 -5.45
CA LEU A 38 3.74 18.04 -5.56
C LEU A 38 2.87 18.23 -4.31
N VAL A 39 2.67 17.19 -3.50
CA VAL A 39 1.89 17.29 -2.27
C VAL A 39 2.66 18.12 -1.23
N PRO A 40 2.09 19.22 -0.72
CA PRO A 40 2.78 20.09 0.23
C PRO A 40 3.14 19.39 1.54
N SER A 41 4.23 19.83 2.16
CA SER A 41 4.56 19.41 3.53
C SER A 41 3.73 20.17 4.57
N PRO A 42 3.29 19.51 5.66
CA PRO A 42 3.47 18.09 5.97
C PRO A 42 2.54 17.17 5.17
N GLN A 43 3.08 16.23 4.40
CA GLN A 43 2.33 15.43 3.43
C GLN A 43 1.18 14.62 4.04
N HIS A 44 1.35 14.07 5.25
CA HIS A 44 0.34 13.25 5.92
C HIS A 44 -0.99 13.96 6.25
N VAL A 45 -1.08 15.28 6.04
CA VAL A 45 -2.33 16.06 6.20
C VAL A 45 -3.11 16.24 4.89
N HIS A 46 -2.67 15.55 3.83
CA HIS A 46 -3.28 15.55 2.51
C HIS A 46 -3.76 14.14 2.17
N ALA A 47 -5.02 13.99 1.75
CA ALA A 47 -5.60 12.69 1.43
C ALA A 47 -4.84 12.01 0.28
N GLU A 48 -4.32 12.82 -0.65
CA GLU A 48 -3.53 12.41 -1.81
C GLU A 48 -2.30 11.59 -1.44
N SER A 49 -1.67 11.93 -0.32
CA SER A 49 -0.50 11.19 0.14
C SER A 49 -0.81 9.75 0.49
N LEU A 50 -2.01 9.42 1.00
CA LEU A 50 -2.29 8.03 1.40
C LEU A 50 -2.27 7.10 0.18
N TRP A 51 -3.01 7.44 -0.87
CA TRP A 51 -3.13 6.56 -2.03
C TRP A 51 -1.89 6.61 -2.92
N LEU A 52 -1.17 7.75 -3.01
CA LEU A 52 0.13 7.80 -3.70
C LEU A 52 1.18 6.91 -3.02
N GLU A 53 1.29 7.02 -1.69
CA GLU A 53 2.22 6.18 -0.91
C GLU A 53 1.83 4.70 -1.03
N ALA A 54 0.53 4.36 -1.00
CA ALA A 54 0.06 2.99 -1.20
C ALA A 54 0.37 2.45 -2.61
N SER A 55 0.15 3.24 -3.67
CA SER A 55 0.46 2.82 -5.05
C SER A 55 1.96 2.62 -5.26
N ILE A 56 2.80 3.51 -4.74
CA ILE A 56 4.25 3.37 -4.80
C ILE A 56 4.69 2.12 -4.02
N GLY A 57 4.16 1.94 -2.80
CA GLY A 57 4.44 0.78 -1.96
C GLY A 57 4.07 -0.54 -2.64
N ASP A 58 2.91 -0.60 -3.30
CA ASP A 58 2.47 -1.79 -4.05
C ASP A 58 3.39 -2.11 -5.22
N ALA A 59 3.80 -1.11 -6.00
CA ALA A 59 4.75 -1.34 -7.08
C ALA A 59 6.13 -1.81 -6.59
N PHE A 60 6.59 -1.35 -5.42
CA PHE A 60 7.80 -1.91 -4.80
C PHE A 60 7.58 -3.36 -4.34
N PHE A 61 6.41 -3.67 -3.78
CA PHE A 61 6.05 -5.04 -3.40
C PHE A 61 6.06 -5.99 -4.60
N LEU A 62 5.48 -5.57 -5.74
CA LEU A 62 5.47 -6.32 -7.00
C LEU A 62 6.87 -6.50 -7.62
N LEU A 63 7.85 -5.70 -7.18
CA LEU A 63 9.26 -5.82 -7.55
C LEU A 63 10.08 -6.65 -6.53
N ASP A 64 9.41 -7.29 -5.56
CA ASP A 64 10.02 -7.98 -4.42
C ASP A 64 10.93 -7.09 -3.54
N ASP A 65 10.76 -5.76 -3.60
CA ASP A 65 11.47 -4.78 -2.78
C ASP A 65 10.64 -4.44 -1.53
N PHE A 66 10.57 -5.41 -0.62
CA PHE A 66 9.71 -5.33 0.57
C PHE A 66 10.12 -4.23 1.55
N ASP A 67 11.40 -3.85 1.58
CA ASP A 67 11.91 -2.79 2.46
C ASP A 67 11.32 -1.42 2.06
N ASN A 68 11.38 -1.10 0.75
CA ASN A 68 10.80 0.13 0.24
C ASN A 68 9.27 0.08 0.30
N ALA A 69 8.66 -1.07 -0.04
CA ALA A 69 7.21 -1.26 0.09
C ALA A 69 6.73 -0.95 1.51
N LEU A 70 7.36 -1.56 2.53
CA LEU A 70 7.05 -1.33 3.94
C LEU A 70 7.19 0.14 4.32
N SER A 71 8.26 0.80 3.89
CA SER A 71 8.47 2.22 4.18
C SER A 71 7.34 3.10 3.65
N HIS A 72 6.88 2.84 2.43
CA HIS A 72 5.79 3.58 1.79
C HIS A 72 4.43 3.29 2.46
N PHE A 73 4.11 2.03 2.76
CA PHE A 73 2.88 1.71 3.47
C PHE A 73 2.84 2.27 4.91
N GLU A 74 3.97 2.32 5.62
CA GLU A 74 4.06 2.99 6.92
C GLU A 74 3.83 4.51 6.83
N LYS A 75 4.25 5.16 5.74
CA LYS A 75 3.91 6.58 5.50
C LYS A 75 2.44 6.75 5.17
N ALA A 76 1.86 5.88 4.35
CA ALA A 76 0.42 5.88 4.08
C ALA A 76 -0.40 5.76 5.38
N LYS A 77 0.06 4.91 6.31
CA LYS A 77 -0.55 4.71 7.64
C LYS A 77 -0.48 5.94 8.56
N GLN A 78 0.44 6.86 8.32
CA GLN A 78 0.58 8.10 9.09
C GLN A 78 -0.42 9.20 8.67
N ASN A 79 -1.20 8.98 7.59
CA ASN A 79 -2.18 9.96 7.14
C ASN A 79 -3.23 10.24 8.23
N ILE A 80 -3.54 11.52 8.45
CA ILE A 80 -4.51 11.94 9.49
C ILE A 80 -5.87 12.32 8.93
N ILE A 81 -5.98 12.42 7.60
CA ILE A 81 -7.23 12.74 6.91
C ILE A 81 -7.96 11.45 6.55
N GLU A 82 -7.24 10.51 5.93
CA GLU A 82 -7.75 9.20 5.55
C GLU A 82 -7.22 8.12 6.49
N ASN A 83 -8.11 7.25 6.97
CA ASN A 83 -7.74 6.22 7.93
C ASN A 83 -7.26 4.96 7.22
N ALA A 84 -5.95 4.82 7.04
CA ALA A 84 -5.34 3.64 6.41
C ALA A 84 -5.78 2.31 7.03
N TYR A 85 -6.06 2.28 8.34
CA TYR A 85 -6.49 1.07 9.03
C TYR A 85 -7.81 0.53 8.46
N GLU A 86 -8.69 1.39 7.94
CA GLU A 86 -9.98 1.00 7.33
C GLU A 86 -9.84 0.57 5.86
N ASN A 87 -8.62 0.53 5.32
CA ASN A 87 -8.34 0.05 3.97
C ASN A 87 -7.77 -1.39 4.02
N PRO A 88 -8.54 -2.42 3.61
CA PRO A 88 -8.09 -3.81 3.69
C PRO A 88 -6.87 -4.10 2.83
N PHE A 89 -6.71 -3.42 1.69
CA PHE A 89 -5.54 -3.57 0.83
C PHE A 89 -4.26 -3.06 1.50
N ILE A 90 -4.30 -1.90 2.16
CA ILE A 90 -3.13 -1.39 2.90
C ILE A 90 -2.78 -2.31 4.07
N MET A 91 -3.79 -2.84 4.78
CA MET A 91 -3.56 -3.81 5.85
C MET A 91 -2.95 -5.11 5.33
N LEU A 92 -3.45 -5.63 4.21
CA LEU A 92 -2.88 -6.81 3.56
C LEU A 92 -1.40 -6.57 3.25
N ARG A 93 -1.08 -5.48 2.54
CA ARG A 93 0.30 -5.19 2.12
C ARG A 93 1.26 -4.93 3.27
N LEU A 94 0.83 -4.22 4.32
CA LEU A 94 1.64 -4.09 5.54
C LEU A 94 1.93 -5.45 6.17
N GLY A 95 0.89 -6.29 6.31
CA GLY A 95 1.04 -7.62 6.89
C GLY A 95 1.98 -8.51 6.10
N GLN A 96 1.90 -8.46 4.77
CA GLN A 96 2.80 -9.18 3.87
C GLN A 96 4.24 -8.67 3.99
N CYS A 97 4.44 -7.35 3.93
CA CYS A 97 5.77 -6.74 4.05
C CYS A 97 6.42 -7.11 5.40
N TYR A 98 5.67 -7.03 6.50
CA TYR A 98 6.19 -7.42 7.81
C TYR A 98 6.53 -8.91 7.90
N LEU A 99 5.78 -9.77 7.20
CA LEU A 99 6.11 -11.20 7.14
C LEU A 99 7.43 -11.43 6.40
N GLU A 100 7.67 -10.73 5.28
CA GLU A 100 8.94 -10.79 4.55
C GLU A 100 10.11 -10.26 5.38
N ASP A 101 9.88 -9.24 6.21
CA ASP A 101 10.84 -8.69 7.17
C ASP A 101 11.02 -9.57 8.44
N ASN A 102 10.39 -10.75 8.49
CA ASN A 102 10.41 -11.67 9.65
C ASN A 102 9.83 -11.08 10.94
N ASN A 103 9.01 -10.04 10.86
CA ASN A 103 8.25 -9.49 11.97
C ASN A 103 6.86 -10.13 12.05
N SER A 104 6.81 -11.35 12.58
CA SER A 104 5.59 -12.14 12.66
C SER A 104 4.47 -11.49 13.50
N GLU A 105 4.81 -10.73 14.55
CA GLU A 105 3.81 -10.08 15.42
C GLU A 105 3.02 -9.03 14.62
N SER A 106 3.72 -8.11 13.95
CA SER A 106 3.08 -7.12 13.10
C SER A 106 2.41 -7.75 11.88
N ALA A 107 3.02 -8.77 11.27
CA ALA A 107 2.41 -9.51 10.18
C ALA A 107 1.03 -10.07 10.57
N GLN A 108 0.95 -10.73 11.72
CA GLN A 108 -0.29 -11.32 12.23
C GLN A 108 -1.36 -10.24 12.46
N GLU A 109 -1.01 -9.12 13.08
CA GLU A 109 -1.93 -8.01 13.34
C GLU A 109 -2.59 -7.50 12.04
N TYR A 110 -1.77 -7.17 11.04
CA TYR A 110 -2.26 -6.52 9.83
C TYR A 110 -2.94 -7.51 8.87
N LEU A 111 -2.43 -8.74 8.72
CA LEU A 111 -3.09 -9.78 7.94
C LEU A 111 -4.46 -10.16 8.54
N LEU A 112 -4.55 -10.26 9.88
CA LEU A 112 -5.83 -10.49 10.54
C LEU A 112 -6.81 -9.34 10.30
N ARG A 113 -6.34 -8.09 10.34
CA ARG A 113 -7.20 -6.94 10.08
C ARG A 113 -7.76 -6.94 8.67
N ALA A 114 -6.94 -7.25 7.67
CA ALA A 114 -7.38 -7.43 6.28
C ALA A 114 -8.43 -8.55 6.16
N TYR A 115 -8.14 -9.71 6.76
CA TYR A 115 -9.07 -10.85 6.81
C TYR A 115 -10.41 -10.49 7.46
N MET A 116 -10.41 -9.73 8.57
CA MET A 116 -11.65 -9.34 9.24
C MET A 116 -12.55 -8.43 8.39
N MET A 117 -11.99 -7.72 7.41
CA MET A 117 -12.75 -6.83 6.52
C MET A 117 -13.27 -7.56 5.28
N GLU A 118 -12.45 -8.40 4.65
CA GLU A 118 -12.72 -8.96 3.32
C GLU A 118 -12.71 -10.51 3.29
N GLY A 119 -12.46 -11.17 4.42
CA GLY A 119 -12.41 -12.62 4.52
C GLY A 119 -11.22 -13.25 3.79
N ARG A 120 -11.44 -14.44 3.22
CA ARG A 120 -10.41 -15.16 2.45
C ARG A 120 -10.17 -14.55 1.07
N ASP A 121 -11.15 -13.82 0.54
CA ASP A 121 -11.16 -13.29 -0.82
C ASP A 121 -9.99 -12.31 -1.05
N ILE A 122 -9.59 -11.56 -0.01
CA ILE A 122 -8.45 -10.62 -0.05
C ILE A 122 -7.08 -11.30 -0.30
N PHE A 123 -7.01 -12.63 -0.19
CA PHE A 123 -5.79 -13.41 -0.41
C PHE A 123 -5.79 -14.22 -1.71
N GLU A 124 -6.86 -14.17 -2.52
CA GLU A 124 -7.02 -15.07 -3.68
C GLU A 124 -5.90 -14.95 -4.72
N ASP A 125 -5.45 -13.72 -4.98
CA ASP A 125 -4.37 -13.43 -5.94
C ASP A 125 -2.97 -13.41 -5.30
N GLU A 126 -2.89 -13.67 -4.00
CA GLU A 126 -1.67 -13.57 -3.22
C GLU A 126 -0.95 -14.92 -3.08
N SER A 127 0.34 -14.87 -2.72
CA SER A 127 1.06 -16.09 -2.37
C SER A 127 0.34 -16.81 -1.22
N PRO A 128 0.04 -18.13 -1.32
CA PRO A 128 -0.66 -18.86 -0.28
C PRO A 128 0.02 -18.84 1.10
N LYS A 129 1.30 -18.47 1.16
CA LYS A 129 2.08 -18.36 2.41
C LYS A 129 1.47 -17.36 3.38
N TYR A 130 0.82 -16.30 2.91
CA TYR A 130 0.27 -15.25 3.77
C TYR A 130 -0.98 -15.70 4.51
N LEU A 131 -1.97 -16.25 3.78
CA LEU A 131 -3.16 -16.83 4.39
C LEU A 131 -2.79 -18.03 5.29
N LYS A 132 -1.87 -18.89 4.82
CA LYS A 132 -1.38 -20.01 5.63
C LYS A 132 -0.73 -19.55 6.94
N PHE A 133 0.11 -18.51 6.88
CA PHE A 133 0.70 -17.94 8.09
C PHE A 133 -0.38 -17.47 9.07
N LEU A 134 -1.44 -16.83 8.57
CA LEU A 134 -2.56 -16.41 9.42
C LEU A 134 -3.30 -17.62 10.02
N ASP A 135 -3.67 -18.62 9.21
CA ASP A 135 -4.33 -19.87 9.65
C ASP A 135 -3.50 -20.63 10.71
N ASP A 136 -2.17 -20.66 10.56
CA ASP A 136 -1.27 -21.37 11.49
C ASP A 136 -1.15 -20.64 12.85
N ASN A 137 -1.52 -19.36 12.93
CA ASN A 137 -1.35 -18.51 14.12
C ASN A 137 -2.66 -18.00 14.74
N ILE A 138 -3.79 -18.11 14.03
CA ILE A 138 -5.12 -17.72 14.47
C ILE A 138 -6.12 -18.82 14.09
N ASP A 139 -7.05 -19.14 14.99
CA ASP A 139 -8.20 -19.98 14.66
C ASP A 139 -9.20 -19.16 13.83
N LEU A 140 -9.17 -19.34 12.51
CA LEU A 140 -10.12 -18.74 11.57
C LEU A 140 -11.33 -19.66 11.43
N ASP A 141 -12.44 -19.32 12.10
CA ASP A 141 -13.72 -20.05 12.07
C ASP A 141 -14.27 -20.30 10.63
#